data_AF-A0A368UDD8-F1
#
_entry.id   AF-A0A368UDD8-F1
#
_cell.length_a   1.000
_cell.length_b   1.000
_cell.length_c   1.000
_cell.angle_alpha   90.00
_cell.angle_beta   90.00
_cell.angle_gamma   90.00
#
_symmetry.space_group_name_H-M   'P 1'
#
loop_
_entity.id
_entity.type
_entity.pdbx_description
1 polymer ?
#
loop_
_entity_poly.entity_id
_entity_poly.type
_entity_poly.pdbx_seq_one_letter_code
_entity_poly.pdbx_strand_id
1 'polypeptide(L)'
;MQRPKLQVTVRPSIAQLIYRKKISVRYRRLSKCKECKGTGGTASEPCYRCHCLGETLEDHELNLTFSPNDISCVDRICTVSNVGHEFEIGERDDIIVNIKVQDDREFHVVGKDIYCHVDITPLQAMFGCKIYFPRLDGGAFRKDISPSDKKSVSTKWPDGRVTREENVRWCQSHMALIGKGGGGYERGSAERGDMIYLVDVCTEQDRDGLEKMAIDRIHNLEKRIAGFRTQKNQAERDTREEFEKGKMAAISSLAKAIIPSIDSLEKALEAMASPADEAHRKGVALILEMQRNTLAQHGIEVIPALGKPFDPNVHEAIAVDTESDLPKNTVTNVLQTGYRHDGKLFRASMVRVRG
;
A
#
# COMPACT_ATOMS: atom_id res chain seq x y z
N MET A 1 15.78 -4.66 21.13
CA MET A 1 14.99 -4.01 20.05
C MET A 1 13.61 -3.70 20.59
N GLN A 2 13.27 -2.42 20.74
CA GLN A 2 11.93 -2.03 21.17
C GLN A 2 10.95 -2.32 20.02
N ARG A 3 9.96 -3.19 20.26
CA ARG A 3 8.97 -3.53 19.24
C ARG A 3 8.10 -2.29 18.97
N PRO A 4 7.65 -2.07 17.72
CA PRO A 4 6.72 -1.00 17.44
C PRO A 4 5.40 -1.25 18.19
N LYS A 5 4.89 -0.23 18.87
CA LYS A 5 3.60 -0.30 19.56
C LYS A 5 2.49 -0.59 18.54
N LEU A 6 1.53 -1.43 18.94
CA LEU A 6 0.36 -1.72 18.11
C LEU A 6 -0.47 -0.45 17.93
N GLN A 7 -0.84 -0.16 16.68
CA GLN A 7 -1.71 0.97 16.35
C GLN A 7 -3.00 0.47 15.71
N VAL A 8 -4.14 0.92 16.23
CA VAL A 8 -5.47 0.57 15.72
C VAL A 8 -6.23 1.85 15.43
N THR A 9 -6.79 1.98 14.22
CA THR A 9 -7.62 3.14 13.87
C THR A 9 -9.09 2.77 13.93
N VAL A 10 -9.86 3.54 14.69
CA VAL A 10 -11.30 3.36 14.88
C VAL A 10 -12.01 4.56 14.26
N ARG A 11 -13.06 4.29 13.48
CA ARG A 11 -13.88 5.33 12.84
C ARG A 11 -15.32 5.30 13.33
N PRO A 12 -15.62 5.88 14.51
CA PRO A 12 -16.98 5.92 15.00
C PRO A 12 -17.79 7.02 14.31
N SER A 13 -19.09 6.79 14.17
CA SER A 13 -20.03 7.85 13.81
C SER A 13 -20.29 8.77 15.02
N ILE A 14 -20.70 10.01 14.74
CA ILE A 14 -21.09 10.98 15.78
C ILE A 14 -22.17 10.38 16.68
N ALA A 15 -23.22 9.79 16.11
CA ALA A 15 -24.28 9.13 16.89
C ALA A 15 -23.76 8.00 17.79
N GLN A 16 -22.76 7.22 17.33
CA GLN A 16 -22.16 6.16 18.13
C GLN A 16 -21.38 6.71 19.32
N LEU A 17 -20.58 7.77 19.13
CA LEU A 17 -19.82 8.37 20.23
C LEU A 17 -20.72 8.84 21.37
N ILE A 18 -21.95 9.25 21.05
CA ILE A 18 -22.77 9.95 22.01
C ILE A 18 -23.91 9.10 22.57
N TYR A 19 -24.54 8.25 21.76
CA TYR A 19 -25.56 7.32 22.24
C TYR A 19 -24.98 5.95 22.62
N ARG A 20 -23.99 5.45 21.88
CA ARG A 20 -23.45 4.10 22.08
C ARG A 20 -22.16 4.17 22.88
N LYS A 21 -22.34 4.12 24.19
CA LYS A 21 -21.29 4.19 25.23
C LYS A 21 -20.14 3.17 25.08
N LYS A 22 -20.19 2.21 24.14
CA LYS A 22 -19.15 1.18 23.93
C LYS A 22 -18.94 0.86 22.44
N ILE A 23 -17.67 0.78 22.02
CA ILE A 23 -17.26 0.32 20.68
C ILE A 23 -16.27 -0.83 20.86
N SER A 24 -16.58 -1.99 20.27
CA SER A 24 -15.69 -3.15 20.25
C SER A 24 -14.84 -3.15 18.98
N VAL A 25 -13.54 -3.37 19.15
CA VAL A 25 -12.57 -3.41 18.05
C VAL A 25 -11.76 -4.68 18.18
N ARG A 26 -11.75 -5.49 17.10
CA ARG A 26 -10.93 -6.69 17.01
C ARG A 26 -9.52 -6.31 16.55
N TYR A 27 -8.52 -6.81 17.25
CA TYR A 27 -7.12 -6.63 16.91
C TYR A 27 -6.34 -7.92 17.17
N ARG A 28 -5.19 -8.05 16.52
CA ARG A 28 -4.29 -9.18 16.70
C ARG A 28 -3.06 -8.74 17.47
N ARG A 29 -2.64 -9.55 18.44
CA ARG A 29 -1.37 -9.36 19.16
C ARG A 29 -0.59 -10.66 19.21
N LEU A 30 0.71 -10.50 19.41
CA LEU A 30 1.61 -11.60 19.77
C LEU A 30 1.45 -11.90 21.26
N SER A 31 1.19 -13.17 21.54
CA SER A 31 1.20 -13.75 22.88
C SER A 31 2.20 -14.90 22.92
N LYS A 32 2.67 -15.26 24.12
CA LYS A 32 3.56 -16.41 24.28
C LYS A 32 2.85 -17.68 23.81
N CYS A 33 3.58 -18.54 23.12
CA CYS A 33 3.05 -19.83 22.69
C CYS A 33 2.60 -20.63 23.93
N LYS A 34 1.35 -21.09 23.92
CA LYS A 34 0.73 -21.81 25.05
C LYS A 34 1.45 -23.12 25.41
N GLU A 35 2.16 -23.71 24.45
CA GLU A 35 2.86 -24.99 24.65
C GLU A 35 4.29 -24.82 25.16
N CYS A 36 5.10 -23.99 24.51
CA CYS A 36 6.48 -23.78 24.93
C CYS A 36 6.65 -22.63 25.93
N LYS A 37 5.57 -21.91 26.29
CA LYS A 37 5.59 -20.76 27.22
C LYS A 37 6.61 -19.68 26.88
N GLY A 38 6.92 -19.48 25.59
CA GLY A 38 7.91 -18.49 25.14
C GLY A 38 9.31 -19.02 24.84
N THR A 39 9.62 -20.29 25.11
CA THR A 39 10.99 -20.80 24.90
C THR A 39 11.32 -21.16 23.46
N GLY A 40 10.32 -21.31 22.58
CA GLY A 40 10.48 -21.79 21.20
C GLY A 40 10.73 -23.31 21.10
N GLY A 41 10.99 -23.99 22.21
CA GLY A 41 11.52 -25.36 22.21
C GLY A 41 13.04 -25.37 22.15
N THR A 42 13.63 -26.55 22.03
CA THR A 42 15.09 -26.71 21.90
C THR A 42 15.45 -27.03 20.46
N ALA A 43 16.73 -26.94 20.09
CA ALA A 43 17.19 -27.34 18.75
C ALA A 43 16.86 -28.80 18.43
N SER A 44 16.78 -29.66 19.45
CA SER A 44 16.43 -31.08 19.35
C SER A 44 14.92 -31.31 19.26
N GLU A 45 14.13 -30.50 19.97
CA GLU A 45 12.67 -30.58 20.03
C GLU A 45 12.05 -29.19 19.79
N PRO A 46 11.90 -28.79 18.52
CA PRO A 46 11.29 -27.51 18.19
C PRO A 46 9.80 -27.52 18.53
N CYS A 47 9.29 -26.41 19.06
CA CYS A 47 7.85 -26.31 19.34
C CYS A 47 7.06 -26.33 18.02
N TYR A 48 6.15 -27.29 17.88
CA TYR A 48 5.39 -27.48 16.64
C TYR A 48 4.42 -26.34 16.32
N ARG A 49 3.97 -25.59 17.33
CA ARG A 49 2.94 -24.55 17.20
C ARG A 49 3.47 -23.16 16.91
N CYS A 50 4.69 -22.86 17.34
CA CYS A 50 5.35 -21.57 17.06
C CYS A 50 6.59 -21.72 16.17
N HIS A 51 6.96 -22.94 15.76
CA HIS A 51 8.12 -23.21 14.90
C HIS A 51 9.40 -22.50 15.38
N CYS A 52 9.75 -22.69 16.66
CA CYS A 52 10.90 -22.05 17.32
C CYS A 52 10.78 -20.56 17.63
N LEU A 53 9.68 -19.88 17.28
CA LEU A 53 9.54 -18.44 17.51
C LEU A 53 9.18 -18.08 18.96
N GLY A 54 8.62 -19.02 19.73
CA GLY A 54 8.17 -18.80 21.10
C GLY A 54 6.87 -18.01 21.24
N GLU A 55 6.34 -17.45 20.15
CA GLU A 55 5.17 -16.57 20.14
C GLU A 55 4.14 -17.02 19.11
N THR A 56 2.87 -16.69 19.37
CA THR A 56 1.74 -16.98 18.49
C THR A 56 0.83 -15.75 18.37
N LEU A 57 0.28 -15.51 17.18
CA LEU A 57 -0.69 -14.45 16.94
C LEU A 57 -2.07 -14.88 17.44
N GLU A 58 -2.66 -14.09 18.35
CA GLU A 58 -4.00 -14.32 18.88
C GLU A 58 -4.93 -13.12 18.59
N ASP A 59 -6.20 -13.41 18.30
CA ASP A 59 -7.26 -12.43 18.12
C ASP A 59 -7.83 -12.00 19.48
N HIS A 60 -7.95 -10.68 19.69
CA HIS A 60 -8.50 -10.09 20.90
C HIS A 60 -9.50 -8.99 20.58
N GLU A 61 -10.44 -8.77 21.51
CA GLU A 61 -11.43 -7.70 21.46
C GLU A 61 -11.11 -6.63 22.49
N LEU A 62 -10.96 -5.40 22.02
CA LEU A 62 -10.83 -4.21 22.86
C LEU A 62 -12.17 -3.48 22.91
N ASN A 63 -12.72 -3.32 24.12
CA ASN A 63 -13.94 -2.56 24.35
C ASN A 63 -13.58 -1.14 24.81
N LEU A 64 -13.74 -0.18 23.91
CA LEU A 64 -13.54 1.23 24.21
C LEU A 64 -14.85 1.80 24.76
N THR A 65 -14.80 2.34 25.97
CA THR A 65 -15.92 3.05 26.58
C THR A 65 -15.67 4.55 26.45
N PHE A 66 -16.59 5.25 25.81
CA PHE A 66 -16.51 6.70 25.64
C PHE A 66 -17.42 7.38 26.65
N SER A 67 -16.90 8.38 27.36
CA SER A 67 -17.73 9.20 28.24
C SER A 67 -18.52 10.21 27.38
N PRO A 68 -19.78 10.50 27.72
CA PRO A 68 -20.64 11.40 26.93
C PRO A 68 -20.13 12.85 26.85
N ASN A 69 -19.14 13.24 27.68
CA ASN A 69 -18.50 14.56 27.64
C ASN A 69 -17.30 14.62 26.66
N ASP A 70 -16.88 13.50 26.06
CA ASP A 70 -15.62 13.39 25.31
C ASP A 70 -15.76 13.59 23.81
N ILE A 71 -16.77 14.31 23.30
CA ILE A 71 -16.86 14.62 21.86
C ILE A 71 -15.63 15.41 21.36
N SER A 72 -14.92 16.09 22.26
CA SER A 72 -13.59 16.66 22.00
C SER A 72 -12.50 15.62 21.62
N CYS A 73 -12.85 14.33 21.57
CA CYS A 73 -11.99 13.25 21.12
C CYS A 73 -11.83 13.11 19.61
N VAL A 74 -12.40 14.02 18.81
CA VAL A 74 -12.13 14.09 17.37
C VAL A 74 -10.62 14.21 17.13
N ASP A 75 -10.07 13.27 16.37
CA ASP A 75 -8.64 13.15 16.05
C ASP A 75 -7.70 12.93 17.24
N ARG A 76 -8.18 12.30 18.32
CA ARG A 76 -7.32 11.92 19.45
C ARG A 76 -6.64 10.58 19.26
N ILE A 77 -5.43 10.53 19.83
CA ILE A 77 -4.65 9.32 20.04
C ILE A 77 -4.84 8.93 21.50
N CYS A 78 -5.52 7.81 21.75
CA CYS A 78 -5.72 7.25 23.08
C CYS A 78 -4.78 6.06 23.27
N THR A 79 -4.02 6.07 24.35
CA THR A 79 -3.15 4.94 24.71
C THR A 79 -3.88 4.07 25.73
N VAL A 80 -4.08 2.79 25.40
CA VAL A 80 -4.67 1.81 26.31
C VAL A 80 -3.57 0.91 26.86
N SER A 81 -3.31 1.00 28.15
CA SER A 81 -2.19 0.32 28.79
C SER A 81 -2.46 -1.15 29.08
N ASN A 82 -1.40 -1.95 28.96
CA ASN A 82 -1.39 -3.39 29.28
C ASN A 82 -2.34 -4.25 28.42
N VAL A 83 -2.52 -3.88 27.15
CA VAL A 83 -3.42 -4.57 26.20
C VAL A 83 -2.70 -5.01 24.92
N GLY A 84 -1.50 -4.49 24.67
CA GLY A 84 -0.67 -4.74 23.50
C GLY A 84 0.04 -6.09 23.50
N HIS A 85 1.21 -6.14 22.86
CA HIS A 85 2.04 -7.34 22.80
C HIS A 85 2.44 -7.81 24.20
N GLU A 86 2.40 -9.11 24.43
CA GLU A 86 2.83 -9.71 25.69
C GLU A 86 4.32 -10.03 25.64
N PHE A 87 5.10 -9.51 26.60
CA PHE A 87 6.55 -9.70 26.67
C PHE A 87 6.94 -10.69 27.77
N GLU A 88 6.51 -10.39 29.00
CA GLU A 88 6.73 -11.23 30.19
C GLU A 88 5.40 -11.73 30.75
N ILE A 89 5.46 -12.62 31.76
CA ILE A 89 4.24 -13.18 32.36
C ILE A 89 3.47 -12.04 33.04
N GLY A 90 2.42 -11.56 32.39
CA GLY A 90 1.54 -10.51 32.92
C GLY A 90 1.89 -9.07 32.49
N GLU A 91 3.04 -8.85 31.85
CA GLU A 91 3.43 -7.54 31.34
C GLU A 91 3.14 -7.43 29.83
N ARG A 92 2.31 -6.45 29.46
CA ARG A 92 1.96 -6.18 28.07
C ARG A 92 2.24 -4.72 27.73
N ASP A 93 2.56 -4.48 26.46
CA ASP A 93 2.70 -3.13 25.92
C ASP A 93 1.36 -2.37 25.95
N ASP A 94 1.44 -1.09 25.66
CA ASP A 94 0.28 -0.28 25.36
C ASP A 94 -0.13 -0.41 23.88
N ILE A 95 -1.42 -0.23 23.61
CA ILE A 95 -1.94 -0.04 22.25
C ILE A 95 -2.26 1.43 22.06
N ILE A 96 -1.85 1.95 20.91
CA ILE A 96 -2.21 3.29 20.45
C ILE A 96 -3.48 3.18 19.61
N VAL A 97 -4.56 3.78 20.09
CA VAL A 97 -5.86 3.81 19.40
C VAL A 97 -6.05 5.20 18.80
N ASN A 98 -6.07 5.26 17.47
CA ASN A 98 -6.36 6.49 16.73
C ASN A 98 -7.86 6.57 16.48
N ILE A 99 -8.54 7.54 17.10
CA ILE A 99 -9.97 7.74 16.92
C ILE A 99 -10.17 8.84 15.89
N LYS A 100 -10.76 8.49 14.76
CA LYS A 100 -11.09 9.44 13.68
C LYS A 100 -12.58 9.41 13.42
N VAL A 101 -13.30 10.46 13.81
CA VAL A 101 -14.75 10.52 13.63
C VAL A 101 -15.07 10.46 12.14
N GLN A 102 -16.09 9.68 11.79
CA GLN A 102 -16.58 9.63 10.43
C GLN A 102 -17.25 10.96 10.08
N ASP A 103 -16.87 11.55 8.94
CA ASP A 103 -17.52 12.74 8.42
C ASP A 103 -19.00 12.46 8.16
N ASP A 104 -19.86 13.27 8.76
CA ASP A 104 -21.30 13.25 8.56
C ASP A 104 -21.70 14.37 7.58
N ARG A 105 -22.78 14.16 6.82
CA ARG A 105 -23.26 15.14 5.82
C ARG A 105 -24.00 16.30 6.47
N GLU A 106 -24.67 16.05 7.59
CA GLU A 106 -25.58 17.02 8.22
C GLU A 106 -25.02 17.61 9.51
N PHE A 107 -24.05 16.93 10.13
CA PHE A 107 -23.52 17.29 11.44
C PHE A 107 -22.01 17.47 11.42
N HIS A 108 -21.54 18.61 11.93
CA HIS A 108 -20.13 18.94 12.06
C HIS A 108 -19.78 19.17 13.52
N VAL A 109 -18.75 18.48 14.01
CA VAL A 109 -18.27 18.64 15.38
C VAL A 109 -17.16 19.69 15.40
N VAL A 110 -17.34 20.74 16.21
CA VAL A 110 -16.29 21.74 16.46
C VAL A 110 -16.10 21.88 17.97
N GLY A 111 -14.96 21.42 18.45
CA GLY A 111 -14.66 21.39 19.89
C GLY A 111 -15.59 20.44 20.64
N LYS A 112 -16.51 21.00 21.43
CA LYS A 112 -17.53 20.24 22.18
C LYS A 112 -18.92 20.34 21.56
N ASP A 113 -19.10 21.26 20.61
CA ASP A 113 -20.39 21.61 20.05
C ASP A 113 -20.61 20.90 18.71
N ILE A 114 -21.88 20.62 18.40
CA ILE A 114 -22.28 20.00 17.13
C ILE A 114 -23.10 21.00 16.35
N TYR A 115 -22.66 21.30 15.14
CA TYR A 115 -23.29 22.24 14.22
C TYR A 115 -24.07 21.47 13.16
N CYS A 116 -25.29 21.91 12.90
CA CYS A 116 -26.11 21.42 11.80
C CYS A 116 -26.64 22.62 11.00
N HIS A 117 -26.40 22.60 9.69
CA HIS A 117 -26.91 23.62 8.79
C HIS A 117 -28.27 23.20 8.25
N VAL A 118 -29.24 24.10 8.35
CA VAL A 118 -30.59 23.90 7.83
C VAL A 118 -30.94 25.06 6.92
N ASP A 119 -30.99 24.76 5.63
CA ASP A 119 -31.28 25.76 4.61
C ASP A 119 -32.78 26.02 4.52
N ILE A 120 -33.16 27.30 4.52
CA ILE A 120 -34.54 27.75 4.32
C ILE A 120 -34.62 28.72 3.15
N THR A 121 -35.76 28.70 2.47
CA THR A 121 -36.02 29.65 1.38
C THR A 121 -36.35 31.05 1.92
N PRO A 122 -36.11 32.12 1.13
CA PRO A 122 -36.50 33.48 1.52
C PRO A 122 -37.98 33.61 1.87
N LEU A 123 -38.86 32.91 1.14
CA LEU A 123 -40.30 32.90 1.39
C LEU A 123 -40.63 32.24 2.74
N GLN A 124 -39.99 31.11 3.06
CA GLN A 124 -40.10 30.42 4.35
C GLN A 124 -39.63 31.30 5.51
N ALA A 125 -38.56 32.06 5.32
CA ALA A 125 -38.08 33.02 6.31
C ALA A 125 -39.06 34.21 6.47
N MET A 126 -39.66 34.70 5.38
CA MET A 126 -40.57 35.85 5.40
C MET A 126 -41.91 35.56 6.07
N PHE A 127 -42.60 34.49 5.65
CA PHE A 127 -43.96 34.20 6.10
C PHE A 127 -44.03 33.37 7.39
N GLY A 128 -42.87 32.87 7.86
CA GLY A 128 -42.82 31.90 8.93
C GLY A 128 -43.24 30.53 8.42
N CYS A 129 -42.55 29.50 8.87
CA CYS A 129 -42.81 28.15 8.41
C CYS A 129 -42.43 27.11 9.46
N LYS A 130 -42.85 25.89 9.18
CA LYS A 130 -42.63 24.72 10.01
C LYS A 130 -41.38 24.04 9.48
N ILE A 131 -40.28 24.14 10.21
CA ILE A 131 -39.00 23.56 9.80
C ILE A 131 -38.74 22.29 10.61
N TYR A 132 -38.21 21.30 9.91
CA TYR A 132 -37.80 20.02 10.46
C TYR A 132 -36.31 20.05 10.68
N PHE A 133 -35.90 19.85 11.94
CA PHE A 133 -34.51 19.81 12.35
C PHE A 133 -34.10 18.35 12.52
N PRO A 134 -33.08 17.86 11.80
CA PRO A 134 -32.63 16.48 11.91
C PRO A 134 -32.00 16.24 13.27
N ARG A 135 -32.17 15.04 13.82
CA ARG A 135 -31.57 14.60 15.08
C ARG A 135 -30.54 13.52 14.80
N LEU A 136 -29.57 13.42 15.71
CA LEU A 136 -28.53 12.39 15.64
C LEU A 136 -29.04 10.95 15.88
N ASP A 137 -30.29 10.78 16.35
CA ASP A 137 -30.96 9.48 16.47
C ASP A 137 -31.61 9.00 15.15
N GLY A 138 -31.53 9.82 14.09
CA GLY A 138 -32.17 9.57 12.78
C GLY A 138 -33.62 10.06 12.70
N GLY A 139 -34.16 10.67 13.76
CA GLY A 139 -35.45 11.35 13.73
C GLY A 139 -35.33 12.82 13.31
N ALA A 140 -36.46 13.51 13.25
CA ALA A 140 -36.49 14.96 13.13
C ALA A 140 -37.47 15.55 14.14
N PHE A 141 -37.17 16.73 14.67
CA PHE A 141 -38.15 17.49 15.45
C PHE A 141 -38.60 18.71 14.68
N ARG A 142 -39.89 19.01 14.85
CA ARG A 142 -40.51 20.15 14.20
C ARG A 142 -40.46 21.37 15.12
N LYS A 143 -40.05 22.51 14.58
CA LYS A 143 -40.15 23.81 15.24
C LYS A 143 -40.79 24.81 14.29
N ASP A 144 -41.81 25.48 14.79
CA ASP A 144 -42.52 26.51 14.05
C ASP A 144 -41.75 27.83 14.27
N ILE A 145 -41.19 28.40 13.20
CA ILE A 145 -40.47 29.68 13.25
C ILE A 145 -41.45 30.79 12.86
N SER A 146 -41.73 31.70 13.79
CA SER A 146 -42.54 32.88 13.51
C SER A 146 -41.67 34.00 12.92
N PRO A 147 -42.22 34.90 12.09
CA PRO A 147 -41.49 36.08 11.61
C PRO A 147 -40.95 36.98 12.74
N SER A 148 -41.56 36.91 13.92
CA SER A 148 -41.18 37.63 15.15
C SER A 148 -39.98 37.02 15.89
N ASP A 149 -39.64 35.75 15.61
CA ASP A 149 -38.49 35.06 16.21
C ASP A 149 -37.15 35.52 15.61
N LYS A 150 -37.20 36.44 14.63
CA LYS A 150 -36.07 37.13 14.01
C LYS A 150 -35.41 38.14 14.95
N LYS A 151 -35.02 37.73 16.16
CA LYS A 151 -34.03 38.50 16.92
C LYS A 151 -32.68 38.20 16.30
N SER A 152 -32.11 39.22 15.65
CA SER A 152 -30.72 39.29 15.18
C SER A 152 -29.77 38.66 16.20
N VAL A 153 -29.27 37.46 15.92
CA VAL A 153 -28.15 36.89 16.68
C VAL A 153 -26.88 37.31 15.99
N SER A 154 -26.26 38.36 16.52
CA SER A 154 -24.87 38.71 16.24
C SER A 154 -23.96 37.59 16.75
N THR A 155 -23.16 36.98 15.89
CA THR A 155 -22.05 36.12 16.30
C THR A 155 -20.81 36.97 16.57
N LYS A 156 -20.50 37.21 17.85
CA LYS A 156 -19.12 37.46 18.29
C LYS A 156 -18.52 36.11 18.70
N TRP A 157 -17.45 35.73 18.01
CA TRP A 157 -16.63 34.56 18.31
C TRP A 157 -15.77 34.81 19.57
N PRO A 158 -15.57 33.84 20.49
CA PRO A 158 -14.70 34.02 21.65
C PRO A 158 -13.20 33.91 21.39
N ASP A 159 -12.73 33.57 20.19
CA ASP A 159 -11.31 33.66 19.86
C ASP A 159 -11.07 33.83 18.36
N GLY A 160 -10.62 35.02 17.96
CA GLY A 160 -10.26 35.35 16.59
C GLY A 160 -9.01 34.62 16.10
N ARG A 161 -9.05 33.28 16.02
CA ARG A 161 -8.02 32.46 15.37
C ARG A 161 -8.60 31.73 14.18
N VAL A 162 -8.23 32.26 13.03
CA VAL A 162 -8.29 31.60 11.72
C VAL A 162 -7.21 30.52 11.69
N THR A 163 -7.58 29.27 11.42
CA THR A 163 -6.64 28.27 10.87
C THR A 163 -7.27 27.58 9.66
N ARG A 164 -6.77 28.00 8.48
CA ARG A 164 -6.73 27.38 7.12
C ARG A 164 -7.10 25.88 7.08
N GLU A 165 -7.90 25.36 6.14
CA GLU A 165 -7.93 25.60 4.69
C GLU A 165 -9.34 25.45 4.06
N GLU A 166 -9.73 26.49 3.32
CA GLU A 166 -10.47 26.47 2.03
C GLU A 166 -11.79 25.67 1.89
N ASN A 167 -12.91 26.30 2.30
CA ASN A 167 -14.18 26.44 1.52
C ASN A 167 -15.41 26.72 2.41
N VAL A 168 -15.36 27.76 3.24
CA VAL A 168 -16.60 28.30 3.83
C VAL A 168 -16.66 29.77 3.47
N ARG A 169 -17.16 30.05 2.25
CA ARG A 169 -17.55 31.41 1.88
C ARG A 169 -18.86 31.72 2.59
N TRP A 170 -18.78 32.71 3.45
CA TRP A 170 -19.85 33.29 4.24
C TRP A 170 -20.93 33.90 3.34
N CYS A 171 -22.19 33.60 3.61
CA CYS A 171 -23.29 34.49 3.23
C CYS A 171 -23.64 35.36 4.45
N GLN A 172 -23.76 36.68 4.23
CA GLN A 172 -24.00 37.66 5.29
C GLN A 172 -25.47 37.66 5.73
N SER A 173 -25.94 36.59 6.38
CA SER A 173 -27.18 36.60 7.19
C SER A 173 -27.47 35.22 7.79
N HIS A 174 -26.71 34.80 8.79
CA HIS A 174 -27.04 33.58 9.55
C HIS A 174 -28.05 33.92 10.64
N MET A 175 -29.14 33.16 10.71
CA MET A 175 -30.06 33.22 11.85
C MET A 175 -29.75 32.01 12.74
N ALA A 176 -28.91 32.22 13.75
CA ALA A 176 -28.59 31.15 14.71
C ALA A 176 -29.80 30.92 15.62
N LEU A 177 -30.47 29.78 15.46
CA LEU A 177 -31.44 29.33 16.45
C LEU A 177 -30.69 28.53 17.52
N ILE A 178 -30.38 29.20 18.64
CA ILE A 178 -30.03 28.49 19.87
C ILE A 178 -31.31 27.84 20.38
N GLY A 179 -31.57 26.63 19.90
CA GLY A 179 -32.56 25.78 20.52
C GLY A 179 -32.12 25.46 21.94
N LYS A 180 -32.65 26.16 22.95
CA LYS A 180 -32.78 25.61 24.32
C LYS A 180 -33.82 24.47 24.33
N GLY A 181 -33.71 23.56 23.36
CA GLY A 181 -34.65 22.49 23.07
C GLY A 181 -33.94 21.18 23.22
N GLY A 182 -33.69 20.75 24.46
CA GLY A 182 -33.53 19.34 24.83
C GLY A 182 -32.50 18.50 24.07
N GLY A 183 -31.53 19.10 23.37
CA GLY A 183 -30.46 18.40 22.66
C GLY A 183 -29.23 18.19 23.54
N GLY A 184 -29.45 17.81 24.80
CA GLY A 184 -28.37 17.42 25.70
C GLY A 184 -28.29 15.92 25.75
N TYR A 185 -27.12 15.37 25.43
CA TYR A 185 -26.80 13.99 25.76
C TYR A 185 -26.65 13.84 27.28
N GLU A 186 -27.80 13.79 27.99
CA GLU A 186 -28.11 13.64 29.45
C GLU A 186 -28.16 14.89 30.39
N ARG A 187 -29.18 15.76 30.41
CA ARG A 187 -29.38 16.94 31.33
C ARG A 187 -28.39 17.13 32.52
N GLY A 188 -27.66 18.27 32.56
CA GLY A 188 -27.11 18.82 33.81
C GLY A 188 -25.59 18.78 34.08
N SER A 189 -24.71 18.49 33.12
CA SER A 189 -23.25 18.53 33.34
C SER A 189 -22.61 19.82 32.79
N ALA A 190 -21.76 20.47 33.61
CA ALA A 190 -21.03 21.70 33.29
C ALA A 190 -19.95 21.54 32.20
N GLU A 191 -19.65 20.31 31.80
CA GLU A 191 -18.62 19.98 30.80
C GLU A 191 -19.17 19.79 29.38
N ARG A 192 -20.47 20.00 29.16
CA ARG A 192 -21.17 19.81 27.87
C ARG A 192 -20.87 20.87 26.82
N GLY A 193 -20.86 20.45 25.56
CA GLY A 193 -21.15 21.32 24.43
C GLY A 193 -22.60 21.25 23.98
N ASP A 194 -23.00 22.22 23.17
CA ASP A 194 -24.35 22.44 22.69
C ASP A 194 -24.53 21.94 21.24
N MET A 195 -25.75 21.50 20.92
CA MET A 195 -26.16 21.27 19.54
C MET A 195 -26.76 22.55 18.97
N ILE A 196 -26.11 23.10 17.96
CA ILE A 196 -26.42 24.39 17.37
C ILE A 196 -26.93 24.16 15.94
N TYR A 197 -28.18 24.59 15.70
CA TYR A 197 -28.75 24.60 14.36
C TYR A 197 -28.56 26.00 13.76
N LEU A 198 -27.75 26.08 12.72
CA LEU A 198 -27.54 27.27 11.93
C LEU A 198 -28.57 27.25 10.80
N VAL A 199 -29.47 28.24 10.80
CA VAL A 199 -30.49 28.35 9.77
C VAL A 199 -30.04 29.39 8.75
N ASP A 200 -29.78 28.91 7.55
CA ASP A 200 -29.19 29.70 6.47
C ASP A 200 -30.28 30.01 5.44
N VAL A 201 -30.43 31.28 5.09
CA VAL A 201 -31.39 31.70 4.06
C VAL A 201 -30.67 31.63 2.72
N CYS A 202 -30.84 30.53 2.00
CA CYS A 202 -30.23 30.38 0.67
C CYS A 202 -30.98 31.22 -0.35
N THR A 203 -30.31 32.21 -0.93
CA THR A 203 -30.82 32.91 -2.11
C THR A 203 -30.49 32.11 -3.38
N GLU A 204 -31.21 32.36 -4.48
CA GLU A 204 -30.95 31.67 -5.76
C GLU A 204 -29.51 31.90 -6.27
N GLN A 205 -28.94 33.08 -5.99
CA GLN A 205 -27.55 33.42 -6.36
C GLN A 205 -26.51 32.60 -5.58
N ASP A 206 -26.79 32.24 -4.33
CA ASP A 206 -25.88 31.42 -3.51
C ASP A 206 -25.85 29.97 -4.01
N ARG A 207 -27.01 29.45 -4.45
CA ARG A 207 -27.13 28.09 -4.99
C ARG A 207 -26.31 27.92 -6.27
N ASP A 208 -26.41 28.88 -7.20
CA ASP A 208 -25.64 28.86 -8.45
C ASP A 208 -24.12 28.96 -8.20
N GLY A 209 -23.71 29.71 -7.17
CA GLY A 209 -22.31 29.80 -6.76
C GLY A 209 -21.77 28.48 -6.20
N LEU A 210 -22.55 27.82 -5.34
CA LEU A 210 -22.20 26.53 -4.76
C LEU A 210 -22.12 25.42 -5.81
N GLU A 211 -23.06 25.38 -6.76
CA GLU A 211 -23.04 24.42 -7.86
C GLU A 211 -21.79 24.55 -8.72
N LYS A 212 -21.40 25.78 -9.08
CA LYS A 212 -20.16 26.03 -9.82
C LYS A 212 -18.92 25.56 -9.07
N MET A 213 -18.83 25.87 -7.76
CA MET A 213 -17.71 25.43 -6.93
C MET A 213 -17.66 23.90 -6.79
N ALA A 214 -18.81 23.25 -6.69
CA ALA A 214 -18.89 21.79 -6.63
C ALA A 214 -18.40 21.14 -7.93
N ILE A 215 -18.83 21.68 -9.08
CA ILE A 215 -18.39 21.22 -10.41
C ILE A 215 -16.88 21.39 -10.57
N ASP A 216 -16.33 22.56 -10.23
CA ASP A 216 -14.89 22.82 -10.29
C ASP A 216 -14.09 21.87 -9.38
N ARG A 217 -14.62 21.57 -8.19
CA ARG A 217 -13.98 20.63 -7.27
C ARG A 217 -13.99 19.21 -7.83
N ILE A 218 -15.10 18.76 -8.42
CA ILE A 218 -15.22 17.45 -9.07
C ILE A 218 -14.20 17.35 -10.21
N HIS A 219 -14.14 18.33 -11.11
CA HIS A 219 -13.15 18.35 -12.20
C HIS A 219 -11.70 18.30 -11.69
N ASN A 220 -11.38 19.01 -10.61
CA ASN A 220 -10.04 18.96 -10.02
C ASN A 220 -9.72 17.55 -9.47
N LEU A 221 -10.67 16.93 -8.77
CA LEU A 221 -10.51 15.57 -8.25
C LEU A 221 -10.34 14.54 -9.37
N GLU A 222 -11.12 14.65 -10.45
CA GLU A 222 -10.99 13.78 -11.63
C GLU A 222 -9.60 13.91 -12.26
N LYS A 223 -9.09 15.14 -12.41
CA LYS A 223 -7.73 15.39 -12.92
C LYS A 223 -6.66 14.77 -12.02
N ARG A 224 -6.82 14.86 -10.69
CA ARG A 224 -5.90 14.23 -9.73
C ARG A 224 -5.94 12.71 -9.82
N ILE A 225 -7.13 12.11 -9.90
CA ILE A 225 -7.30 10.66 -10.06
C ILE A 225 -6.67 10.19 -11.37
N ALA A 226 -6.88 10.91 -12.47
CA ALA A 226 -6.24 10.62 -13.75
C ALA A 226 -4.70 10.67 -13.64
N GLY A 227 -4.16 11.71 -12.99
CA GLY A 227 -2.73 11.82 -12.72
C GLY A 227 -2.17 10.63 -11.92
N PHE A 228 -2.85 10.23 -10.84
CA PHE A 228 -2.46 9.06 -10.05
C PHE A 228 -2.51 7.75 -10.85
N ARG A 229 -3.51 7.56 -11.71
CA ARG A 229 -3.59 6.39 -12.60
C ARG A 229 -2.42 6.32 -13.56
N THR A 230 -2.08 7.45 -14.20
CA THR A 230 -0.93 7.52 -15.10
C THR A 230 0.38 7.22 -14.36
N GLN A 231 0.58 7.83 -13.19
CA GLN A 231 1.78 7.59 -12.39
C GLN A 231 1.90 6.12 -11.96
N LYS A 232 0.80 5.51 -11.51
CA LYS A 232 0.76 4.10 -11.15
C LYS A 232 1.11 3.21 -12.33
N ASN A 233 0.48 3.44 -13.49
CA ASN A 233 0.75 2.66 -14.70
C ASN A 233 2.20 2.80 -15.16
N GLN A 234 2.79 3.99 -15.04
CA GLN A 234 4.20 4.21 -15.35
C GLN A 234 5.11 3.43 -14.39
N ALA A 235 4.88 3.53 -13.08
CA ALA A 235 5.64 2.79 -12.09
C ALA A 235 5.53 1.26 -12.28
N GLU A 236 4.34 0.74 -12.63
CA GLU A 236 4.16 -0.69 -12.95
C GLU A 236 4.92 -1.12 -14.21
N ARG A 237 5.02 -0.24 -15.22
CA ARG A 237 5.85 -0.50 -16.40
C ARG A 237 7.34 -0.48 -16.05
N ASP A 238 7.79 0.53 -15.33
CA ASP A 238 9.20 0.71 -14.97
C ASP A 238 9.69 -0.47 -14.12
N THR A 239 8.92 -0.85 -13.09
CA THR A 239 9.23 -2.01 -12.25
C THR A 239 9.28 -3.32 -13.05
N ARG A 240 8.37 -3.52 -14.01
CA ARG A 240 8.41 -4.69 -14.90
C ARG A 240 9.66 -4.70 -15.78
N GLU A 241 10.03 -3.56 -16.35
CA GLU A 241 11.23 -3.44 -17.17
C GLU A 241 12.51 -3.67 -16.36
N GLU A 242 12.59 -3.12 -15.16
CA GLU A 242 13.71 -3.37 -14.24
C GLU A 242 13.79 -4.83 -13.82
N PHE A 243 12.66 -5.47 -13.55
CA PHE A 243 12.60 -6.88 -13.22
C PHE A 243 13.10 -7.76 -14.38
N GLU A 244 12.66 -7.51 -15.61
CA GLU A 244 13.13 -8.26 -16.78
C GLU A 244 14.63 -8.02 -17.03
N LYS A 245 15.10 -6.77 -16.93
CA LYS A 245 16.55 -6.46 -17.02
C LYS A 245 17.35 -7.20 -15.95
N GLY A 246 16.86 -7.21 -14.70
CA GLY A 246 17.48 -7.92 -13.59
C GLY A 246 17.52 -9.44 -13.80
N LYS A 247 16.42 -10.02 -14.30
CA LYS A 247 16.34 -11.44 -14.65
C LYS A 247 17.36 -11.82 -15.73
N MET A 248 17.45 -11.02 -16.79
CA MET A 248 18.43 -11.24 -17.86
C MET A 248 19.87 -11.13 -17.37
N ALA A 249 20.15 -10.14 -16.50
CA ALA A 249 21.46 -10.01 -15.88
C ALA A 249 21.79 -11.20 -14.98
N ALA A 250 20.82 -11.70 -14.21
CA ALA A 250 21.00 -12.85 -13.34
C ALA A 250 21.30 -14.13 -14.13
N ILE A 251 20.51 -14.44 -15.16
CA ILE A 251 20.75 -15.58 -16.08
C ILE A 251 22.14 -15.45 -16.72
N SER A 252 22.46 -14.28 -17.25
CA SER A 252 23.78 -14.01 -17.84
C SER A 252 24.91 -14.22 -16.82
N SER A 253 24.75 -13.83 -15.56
CA SER A 253 25.79 -14.02 -14.54
C SER A 253 26.00 -15.49 -14.20
N LEU A 254 24.91 -16.26 -14.08
CA LEU A 254 24.94 -17.70 -13.82
C LEU A 254 25.59 -18.46 -14.97
N ALA A 255 25.24 -18.11 -16.21
CA ALA A 255 25.85 -18.66 -17.41
C ALA A 255 27.36 -18.47 -17.43
N LYS A 256 27.86 -17.27 -17.06
CA LYS A 256 29.30 -16.98 -17.01
C LYS A 256 30.02 -17.89 -16.02
N ALA A 257 29.35 -18.26 -14.92
CA ALA A 257 29.92 -19.15 -13.91
C ALA A 257 29.89 -20.64 -14.33
N ILE A 258 28.87 -21.07 -15.07
CA ILE A 258 28.69 -22.48 -15.47
C ILE A 258 29.47 -22.86 -16.74
N ILE A 259 29.56 -21.96 -17.73
CA ILE A 259 30.20 -22.26 -19.03
C ILE A 259 31.63 -22.82 -18.91
N PRO A 260 32.51 -22.34 -18.00
CA PRO A 260 33.83 -22.95 -17.82
C PRO A 260 33.81 -24.44 -17.42
N SER A 261 32.75 -24.87 -16.72
CA SER A 261 32.52 -26.30 -16.40
C SER A 261 32.17 -27.09 -17.66
N ILE A 262 31.31 -26.54 -18.53
CA ILE A 262 30.98 -27.13 -19.83
C ILE A 262 32.25 -27.24 -20.69
N ASP A 263 33.06 -26.18 -20.77
CA ASP A 263 34.32 -26.18 -21.51
C ASP A 263 35.27 -27.30 -21.00
N SER A 264 35.27 -27.56 -19.69
CA SER A 264 36.08 -28.63 -19.08
C SER A 264 35.54 -30.02 -19.44
N LEU A 265 34.23 -30.19 -19.52
CA LEU A 265 33.59 -31.43 -19.97
C LEU A 265 33.84 -31.68 -21.47
N GLU A 266 33.82 -30.64 -22.30
CA GLU A 266 34.18 -30.71 -23.73
C GLU A 266 35.62 -31.21 -23.89
N LYS A 267 36.57 -30.60 -23.16
CA LYS A 267 37.97 -31.04 -23.17
C LYS A 267 38.16 -32.47 -22.64
N ALA A 268 37.42 -32.85 -21.61
CA ALA A 268 37.46 -34.21 -21.09
C ALA A 268 36.99 -35.23 -22.13
N LEU A 269 35.94 -34.92 -22.89
CA LEU A 269 35.48 -35.75 -24.00
C LEU A 269 36.52 -35.88 -25.12
N GLU A 270 37.21 -34.79 -25.47
CA GLU A 270 38.29 -34.81 -26.48
C GLU A 270 39.49 -35.66 -26.02
N ALA A 271 39.82 -35.64 -24.73
CA ALA A 271 40.94 -36.41 -24.17
C ALA A 271 40.66 -37.92 -24.07
N MET A 272 39.38 -38.33 -24.00
CA MET A 272 39.00 -39.73 -23.99
C MET A 272 39.12 -40.30 -25.41
N ALA A 273 40.27 -40.88 -25.76
CA ALA A 273 40.53 -41.45 -27.09
C ALA A 273 40.46 -43.00 -27.11
N SER A 274 40.60 -43.68 -25.97
CA SER A 274 40.73 -45.14 -25.89
C SER A 274 39.40 -45.88 -26.09
N PRO A 275 39.38 -47.07 -26.71
CA PRO A 275 38.19 -47.95 -26.75
C PRO A 275 37.66 -48.34 -25.36
N ALA A 276 38.53 -48.35 -24.34
CA ALA A 276 38.13 -48.66 -22.95
C ALA A 276 37.27 -47.56 -22.30
N ASP A 277 37.28 -46.34 -22.85
CA ASP A 277 36.58 -45.19 -22.29
C ASP A 277 35.15 -45.04 -22.85
N GLU A 278 34.70 -45.95 -23.71
CA GLU A 278 33.47 -45.79 -24.50
C GLU A 278 32.21 -45.58 -23.65
N ALA A 279 32.08 -46.30 -22.53
CA ALA A 279 30.96 -46.12 -21.60
C ALA A 279 31.00 -44.75 -20.91
N HIS A 280 32.19 -44.29 -20.49
CA HIS A 280 32.37 -42.99 -19.85
C HIS A 280 32.15 -41.85 -20.83
N ARG A 281 32.65 -41.95 -22.07
CA ARG A 281 32.40 -40.98 -23.16
C ARG A 281 30.91 -40.75 -23.38
N LYS A 282 30.12 -41.83 -23.49
CA LYS A 282 28.66 -41.73 -23.67
C LYS A 282 27.99 -41.02 -22.50
N GLY A 283 28.39 -41.35 -21.27
CA GLY A 283 27.85 -40.69 -20.07
C GLY A 283 28.15 -39.20 -20.01
N VAL A 284 29.40 -38.82 -20.27
CA VAL A 284 29.81 -37.40 -20.28
C VAL A 284 29.15 -36.64 -21.43
N ALA A 285 29.01 -37.25 -22.61
CA ALA A 285 28.32 -36.66 -23.75
C ALA A 285 26.85 -36.35 -23.44
N LEU A 286 26.14 -37.26 -22.76
CA LEU A 286 24.75 -37.06 -22.34
C LEU A 286 24.61 -35.90 -21.35
N ILE A 287 25.51 -35.78 -20.37
CA ILE A 287 25.52 -34.67 -19.41
C ILE A 287 25.74 -33.34 -20.13
N LEU A 288 26.67 -33.31 -21.07
CA LEU A 288 27.01 -32.13 -21.84
C LEU A 288 25.85 -31.67 -22.73
N GLU A 289 25.16 -32.61 -23.37
CA GLU A 289 23.94 -32.34 -24.12
C GLU A 289 22.82 -31.80 -23.22
N MET A 290 22.62 -32.39 -22.04
CA MET A 290 21.60 -31.93 -21.08
C MET A 290 21.90 -30.51 -20.57
N GLN A 291 23.16 -30.19 -20.31
CA GLN A 291 23.58 -28.83 -19.90
C GLN A 291 23.36 -27.82 -21.03
N ARG A 292 23.75 -28.14 -22.26
CA ARG A 292 23.51 -27.29 -23.44
C ARG A 292 22.01 -27.06 -23.67
N ASN A 293 21.19 -28.10 -23.55
CA ASN A 293 19.74 -27.99 -23.66
C ASN A 293 19.14 -27.09 -22.56
N THR A 294 19.66 -27.20 -21.33
CA THR A 294 19.23 -26.35 -20.20
C THR A 294 19.58 -24.88 -20.44
N LEU A 295 20.78 -24.60 -20.96
CA LEU A 295 21.19 -23.25 -21.34
C LEU A 295 20.32 -22.68 -22.47
N ALA A 296 20.03 -23.50 -23.50
CA ALA A 296 19.17 -23.10 -24.61
C ALA A 296 17.74 -22.75 -24.17
N GLN A 297 17.17 -23.47 -23.20
CA GLN A 297 15.86 -23.14 -22.61
C GLN A 297 15.82 -21.75 -21.94
N HIS A 298 16.98 -21.23 -21.54
CA HIS A 298 17.13 -19.91 -20.94
C HIS A 298 17.68 -18.87 -21.93
N GLY A 299 17.56 -19.11 -23.23
CA GLY A 299 17.95 -18.17 -24.28
C GLY A 299 19.46 -18.10 -24.55
N ILE A 300 20.25 -19.03 -23.99
CA ILE A 300 21.70 -19.10 -24.21
C ILE A 300 21.99 -20.15 -25.28
N GLU A 301 22.37 -19.68 -26.46
CA GLU A 301 22.56 -20.50 -27.66
C GLU A 301 24.03 -20.58 -28.04
N VAL A 302 24.44 -21.73 -28.57
CA VAL A 302 25.79 -21.95 -29.12
C VAL A 302 25.92 -21.25 -30.47
N ILE A 303 27.05 -20.59 -30.70
CA ILE A 303 27.40 -20.00 -32.00
C ILE A 303 28.07 -21.08 -32.87
N PRO A 304 27.43 -21.56 -33.95
CA PRO A 304 28.05 -22.54 -34.84
C PRO A 304 29.19 -21.89 -35.63
N ALA A 305 30.43 -22.29 -35.34
CA ALA A 305 31.63 -21.68 -35.94
C ALA A 305 32.37 -22.63 -36.91
N LEU A 306 32.39 -23.94 -36.66
CA LEU A 306 33.16 -24.90 -37.45
C LEU A 306 32.73 -24.90 -38.93
N GLY A 307 33.68 -24.72 -39.86
CA GLY A 307 33.43 -24.71 -41.29
C GLY A 307 32.66 -23.48 -41.81
N LYS A 308 32.41 -22.47 -40.96
CA LYS A 308 31.80 -21.20 -41.35
C LYS A 308 32.86 -20.15 -41.69
N PRO A 309 32.52 -19.12 -42.49
CA PRO A 309 33.39 -17.95 -42.66
C PRO A 309 33.71 -17.30 -41.32
N PHE A 310 34.94 -16.84 -41.17
CA PHE A 310 35.34 -16.07 -39.98
C PHE A 310 34.61 -14.71 -39.96
N ASP A 311 34.01 -14.38 -38.81
CA ASP A 311 33.32 -13.12 -38.57
C ASP A 311 33.91 -12.48 -37.30
N PRO A 312 34.64 -11.36 -37.42
CA PRO A 312 35.24 -10.66 -36.28
C PRO A 312 34.25 -10.24 -35.19
N ASN A 313 32.95 -10.13 -35.51
CA ASN A 313 31.94 -9.75 -34.52
C ASN A 313 31.63 -10.88 -33.54
N VAL A 314 31.88 -12.14 -33.90
CA VAL A 314 31.50 -13.32 -33.09
C VAL A 314 32.58 -14.37 -32.94
N HIS A 315 33.69 -14.23 -33.65
CA HIS A 315 34.83 -15.14 -33.60
C HIS A 315 36.11 -14.40 -33.19
N GLU A 316 36.89 -15.04 -32.33
CA GLU A 316 38.24 -14.60 -31.93
C GLU A 316 39.26 -15.57 -32.53
N ALA A 317 40.07 -15.10 -33.48
CA ALA A 317 41.08 -15.91 -34.16
C ALA A 317 42.36 -15.97 -33.32
N ILE A 318 42.76 -17.17 -32.90
CA ILE A 318 43.94 -17.38 -32.03
C ILE A 318 45.13 -17.95 -32.83
N ALA A 319 44.85 -18.67 -33.91
CA ALA A 319 45.89 -19.20 -34.77
C ALA A 319 45.42 -19.29 -36.23
N VAL A 320 46.39 -19.19 -37.12
CA VAL A 320 46.20 -19.39 -38.56
C VAL A 320 46.62 -20.81 -38.90
N ASP A 321 45.76 -21.51 -39.65
CA ASP A 321 46.02 -22.84 -40.17
C ASP A 321 46.45 -22.74 -41.63
N THR A 322 47.62 -23.30 -41.96
CA THR A 322 48.19 -23.28 -43.32
C THR A 322 47.99 -24.59 -44.08
N GLU A 323 47.59 -25.66 -43.39
CA GLU A 323 47.55 -27.03 -43.93
C GLU A 323 46.12 -27.48 -44.27
N SER A 324 45.11 -26.67 -44.00
CA SER A 324 43.72 -26.98 -44.31
C SER A 324 43.36 -26.74 -45.79
N ASP A 325 42.61 -27.68 -46.37
CA ASP A 325 42.01 -27.62 -47.71
C ASP A 325 40.75 -26.73 -47.79
N LEU A 326 40.33 -26.14 -46.67
CA LEU A 326 39.17 -25.24 -46.64
C LEU A 326 39.47 -23.90 -47.36
N PRO A 327 38.43 -23.19 -47.83
CA PRO A 327 38.61 -21.86 -48.42
C PRO A 327 39.26 -20.88 -47.45
N LYS A 328 40.01 -19.90 -47.97
CA LYS A 328 40.59 -18.81 -47.16
C LYS A 328 39.52 -18.13 -46.31
N ASN A 329 39.91 -17.69 -45.11
CA ASN A 329 39.05 -17.02 -44.15
C ASN A 329 37.89 -17.90 -43.62
N THR A 330 38.08 -19.23 -43.59
CA THR A 330 37.13 -20.20 -43.01
C THR A 330 37.66 -20.72 -41.68
N VAL A 331 36.77 -20.92 -40.71
CA VAL A 331 37.10 -21.54 -39.41
C VAL A 331 37.41 -23.03 -39.62
N THR A 332 38.65 -23.43 -39.34
CA THR A 332 39.12 -24.82 -39.49
C THR A 332 38.91 -25.63 -38.22
N ASN A 333 39.03 -25.01 -37.05
CA ASN A 333 38.80 -25.65 -35.76
C ASN A 333 38.24 -24.67 -34.72
N VAL A 334 37.43 -25.16 -33.79
CA VAL A 334 36.86 -24.40 -32.68
C VAL A 334 37.52 -24.88 -31.39
N LEU A 335 38.35 -24.04 -30.78
CA LEU A 335 39.08 -24.36 -29.54
C LEU A 335 38.23 -24.09 -28.30
N GLN A 336 37.31 -23.15 -28.40
CA GLN A 336 36.37 -22.81 -27.34
C GLN A 336 35.05 -22.37 -27.96
N THR A 337 33.97 -23.00 -27.52
CA THR A 337 32.63 -22.73 -28.03
C THR A 337 32.17 -21.32 -27.63
N GLY A 338 31.64 -20.55 -28.58
CA GLY A 338 31.03 -19.24 -28.34
C GLY A 338 29.54 -19.35 -28.06
N TYR A 339 29.00 -18.35 -27.37
CA TYR A 339 27.60 -18.32 -26.94
C TYR A 339 26.96 -16.95 -27.20
N ARG A 340 25.66 -16.95 -27.48
CA ARG A 340 24.79 -15.76 -27.54
C ARG A 340 23.67 -15.89 -26.51
N HIS A 341 23.22 -14.77 -25.96
CA HIS A 341 22.07 -14.70 -25.06
C HIS A 341 21.05 -13.72 -25.63
N ASP A 342 19.85 -14.20 -25.98
CA ASP A 342 18.79 -13.40 -26.63
C ASP A 342 19.31 -12.56 -27.81
N GLY A 343 20.09 -13.18 -28.70
CA GLY A 343 20.66 -12.55 -29.88
C GLY A 343 21.87 -11.64 -29.64
N LYS A 344 22.21 -11.31 -28.40
CA LYS A 344 23.42 -10.54 -28.06
C LYS A 344 24.62 -11.48 -27.89
N LEU A 345 25.78 -11.05 -28.39
CA LEU A 345 27.03 -11.77 -28.18
C LEU A 345 27.33 -11.84 -26.68
N PHE A 346 27.44 -13.06 -26.16
CA PHE A 346 27.76 -13.31 -24.76
C PHE A 346 29.23 -13.69 -24.60
N ARG A 347 29.73 -14.58 -25.48
CA ARG A 347 31.14 -14.93 -25.60
C ARG A 347 31.46 -15.28 -27.06
N ALA A 348 32.54 -14.75 -27.60
CA ALA A 348 33.02 -15.10 -28.93
C ALA A 348 33.55 -16.55 -28.97
N SER A 349 33.44 -17.22 -30.12
CA SER A 349 34.08 -18.52 -30.31
C SER A 349 35.58 -18.32 -30.54
N MET A 350 36.41 -19.01 -29.79
CA MET A 350 37.85 -19.06 -30.03
C MET A 350 38.15 -20.06 -31.14
N VAL A 351 38.75 -19.60 -32.23
CA VAL A 351 38.86 -20.39 -33.46
C VAL A 351 40.25 -20.36 -34.08
N ARG A 352 40.57 -21.42 -34.84
CA ARG A 352 41.65 -21.41 -35.83
C ARG A 352 41.04 -21.13 -37.21
N VAL A 353 41.70 -20.27 -37.98
CA VAL A 353 41.18 -19.79 -39.27
C VAL A 353 42.17 -20.11 -40.37
N ARG A 354 41.68 -20.46 -41.55
CA ARG A 354 42.50 -20.63 -42.74
C ARG A 354 43.05 -19.28 -43.24
N GLY A 355 44.38 -19.14 -43.26
CA GLY A 355 45.08 -17.95 -43.76
C GLY A 355 45.08 -17.77 -45.27
#